data_AF-A0A847G0J7-F1
#
_entry.id   AF-A0A847G0J7-F1
#
_cell.length_a   1.000
_cell.length_b   1.000
_cell.length_c   1.000
_cell.angle_alpha   90.00
_cell.angle_beta   90.00
_cell.angle_gamma   90.00
#
_symmetry.space_group_name_H-M   'P 1'
#
loop_
_entity.id
_entity.type
_entity.pdbx_description
1 polymer ?
#
loop_
_entity_poly.entity_id
_entity_poly.type
_entity_poly.pdbx_seq_one_letter_code
_entity_poly.pdbx_strand_id
1 'polypeptide(L)'
;NYIKDIGKCVSGWKSARLFAECIDKVFYDPKKSNQTTDEQAFEQLVSRFEQFIENINKKNGGNGCYGLLIYDNNVTVAKKHTDMMHRFRKNGTLWTKIDRIIETPLFVNSDLTKMIQIADVCAYSLRRYLENGEEELFNCIFKRADSKADGKKVGVRHFTKSGCKCKICLEH
;
A
#
# COMPACT_ATOMS: atom_id res chain seq x y z
N ASN A 1 12.25 8.21 -21.70
CA ASN A 1 12.43 8.72 -20.32
C ASN A 1 12.27 7.51 -19.42
N TYR A 2 13.37 7.09 -18.79
CA TYR A 2 13.52 5.79 -18.13
C TYR A 2 12.42 5.45 -17.10
N ILE A 3 11.99 6.42 -16.29
CA ILE A 3 10.93 6.22 -15.29
C ILE A 3 9.58 5.87 -15.95
N LYS A 4 9.30 6.45 -17.12
CA LYS A 4 8.08 6.16 -17.88
C LYS A 4 8.08 4.73 -18.41
N ASP A 5 9.24 4.27 -18.87
CA ASP A 5 9.39 2.91 -19.40
C ASP A 5 9.22 1.87 -18.28
N ILE A 6 9.72 2.17 -17.08
CA ILE A 6 9.43 1.38 -15.86
C ILE A 6 7.92 1.37 -15.56
N GLY A 7 7.27 2.53 -15.54
CA GLY A 7 5.82 2.61 -15.29
C GLY A 7 5.01 1.78 -16.29
N LYS A 8 5.36 1.83 -17.57
CA LYS A 8 4.76 0.99 -18.62
C LYS A 8 4.99 -0.49 -18.36
N CYS A 9 6.22 -0.89 -18.00
CA CYS A 9 6.54 -2.27 -17.65
C CYS A 9 5.68 -2.78 -16.50
N VAL A 10 5.63 -2.04 -15.38
CA VAL A 10 4.81 -2.36 -14.20
C VAL A 10 3.32 -2.45 -14.55
N SER A 11 2.82 -1.58 -15.42
CA SER A 11 1.42 -1.61 -15.85
C SER A 11 1.02 -2.92 -16.54
N GLY A 12 1.99 -3.62 -17.15
CA GLY A 12 1.80 -4.92 -17.81
C GLY A 12 1.79 -6.12 -16.87
N TRP A 13 2.21 -5.97 -15.61
CA TRP A 13 2.30 -7.08 -14.66
C TRP A 13 0.92 -7.49 -14.14
N LYS A 14 0.31 -8.49 -14.80
CA LYS A 14 -1.03 -8.98 -14.47
C LYS A 14 -1.13 -9.62 -13.09
N SER A 15 -0.05 -10.17 -12.56
CA SER A 15 0.03 -10.75 -11.21
C SER A 15 0.33 -9.73 -10.11
N ALA A 16 0.82 -8.53 -10.47
CA ALA A 16 1.12 -7.49 -9.49
C ALA A 16 -0.13 -6.70 -9.10
N ARG A 17 -0.21 -6.31 -7.82
CA ARG A 17 -1.23 -5.42 -7.28
C ARG A 17 -0.56 -4.28 -6.53
N LEU A 18 -1.09 -3.08 -6.71
CA LEU A 18 -0.63 -1.87 -6.05
C LEU A 18 -1.50 -1.61 -4.82
N PHE A 19 -0.83 -1.49 -3.69
CA PHE A 19 -1.39 -1.01 -2.42
C PHE A 19 -0.69 0.29 -2.03
N ALA A 20 -1.45 1.31 -1.64
CA ALA A 20 -0.88 2.58 -1.19
C ALA A 20 -1.83 3.36 -0.28
N GLU A 21 -1.26 4.05 0.70
CA GLU A 21 -1.93 5.10 1.47
C GLU A 21 -1.24 6.44 1.15
N CYS A 22 -2.00 7.39 0.63
CA CYS A 22 -1.56 8.76 0.41
C CYS A 22 -2.24 9.67 1.44
N ILE A 23 -1.48 10.28 2.34
CA ILE A 23 -2.02 11.12 3.40
C ILE A 23 -1.70 12.58 3.11
N ASP A 24 -2.74 13.38 2.88
CA ASP A 24 -2.63 14.83 2.89
C ASP A 24 -2.48 15.32 4.33
N LYS A 25 -1.25 15.74 4.67
CA LYS A 25 -0.87 16.16 6.02
C LYS A 25 -1.65 17.39 6.50
N VAL A 26 -2.19 18.21 5.60
CA VAL A 26 -3.01 19.39 5.96
C VAL A 26 -4.31 18.96 6.66
N PHE A 27 -4.85 17.80 6.26
CA PHE A 27 -6.10 17.27 6.81
C PHE A 27 -5.89 16.17 7.85
N TYR A 28 -4.63 15.84 8.17
CA TYR A 28 -4.30 14.81 9.15
C TYR A 28 -4.08 15.40 10.53
N ASP A 29 -4.86 14.94 11.51
CA ASP A 29 -4.70 15.32 12.91
C ASP A 29 -4.32 14.08 13.76
N PRO A 30 -3.03 13.93 14.12
CA PRO A 30 -2.56 12.81 14.93
C PRO A 30 -3.25 12.69 16.30
N LYS A 31 -3.75 13.81 16.86
CA LYS A 31 -4.43 13.81 18.16
C LYS A 31 -5.83 13.20 18.07
N LYS A 32 -6.46 13.29 16.89
CA LYS A 32 -7.78 12.68 16.64
C LYS A 32 -7.66 11.22 16.25
N SER A 33 -6.63 10.84 15.50
CA SER A 33 -6.39 9.46 15.08
C SER A 33 -5.72 8.60 16.15
N ASN A 34 -5.14 9.20 17.19
CA ASN A 34 -4.26 8.54 18.17
C ASN A 34 -3.08 7.80 17.52
N GLN A 35 -2.66 8.23 16.32
CA GLN A 35 -1.61 7.61 15.53
C GLN A 35 -0.84 8.68 14.75
N THR A 36 0.44 8.43 14.51
CA THR A 36 1.25 9.20 13.55
C THR A 36 0.84 8.85 12.11
N THR A 37 1.19 9.74 11.16
CA THR A 37 0.95 9.49 9.72
C THR A 37 1.59 8.19 9.24
N ASP A 38 2.81 7.90 9.70
CA ASP A 38 3.53 6.66 9.41
C ASP A 38 2.79 5.43 9.97
N GLU A 39 2.28 5.51 11.20
CA GLU A 39 1.51 4.41 11.81
C GLU A 39 0.22 4.13 11.04
N GLN A 40 -0.53 5.18 10.68
CA GLN A 40 -1.73 5.00 9.87
C GLN A 40 -1.39 4.42 8.49
N ALA A 41 -0.36 4.94 7.82
CA ALA A 41 0.03 4.45 6.50
C ALA A 41 0.39 2.98 6.54
N PHE A 42 1.18 2.57 7.53
CA PHE A 42 1.54 1.18 7.74
C PHE A 42 0.31 0.31 8.03
N GLU A 43 -0.58 0.74 8.93
CA GLU A 43 -1.81 0.00 9.24
C GLU A 43 -2.71 -0.20 8.01
N GLN A 44 -2.89 0.85 7.19
CA GLN A 44 -3.73 0.78 5.99
C GLN A 44 -3.14 -0.15 4.93
N LEU A 45 -1.82 -0.15 4.76
CA LEU A 45 -1.12 -1.06 3.86
C LEU A 45 -1.27 -2.52 4.31
N VAL A 46 -0.97 -2.81 5.58
CA VAL A 46 -1.06 -4.16 6.17
C VAL A 46 -2.49 -4.69 6.07
N SER A 47 -3.48 -3.87 6.45
CA SER A 47 -4.89 -4.27 6.43
C SER A 47 -5.39 -4.60 5.01
N ARG A 48 -4.97 -3.82 4.00
CA ARG A 48 -5.35 -4.07 2.60
C ARG A 48 -4.69 -5.32 2.05
N PHE A 49 -3.43 -5.53 2.37
CA PHE A 49 -2.71 -6.71 1.92
C PHE A 49 -3.29 -7.99 2.55
N GLU A 50 -3.63 -7.95 3.84
CA GLU A 50 -4.32 -9.06 4.52
C GLU A 50 -5.66 -9.38 3.83
N GLN A 51 -6.51 -8.37 3.62
CA GLN A 51 -7.80 -8.55 2.94
C GLN A 51 -7.64 -9.11 1.53
N PHE A 52 -6.59 -8.68 0.81
CA PHE A 52 -6.27 -9.22 -0.51
C PHE A 52 -5.94 -10.72 -0.45
N ILE A 53 -5.09 -11.15 0.48
CA ILE A 53 -4.73 -12.57 0.66
C ILE A 53 -5.96 -13.38 1.05
N GLU A 54 -6.78 -12.89 1.99
CA GLU A 54 -8.04 -13.56 2.34
C GLU A 54 -8.95 -13.75 1.13
N ASN A 55 -9.09 -12.72 0.29
CA ASN A 55 -9.93 -12.78 -0.90
C ASN A 55 -9.38 -13.78 -1.93
N ILE A 56 -8.07 -13.89 -2.08
CA ILE A 56 -7.44 -14.92 -2.92
C ILE A 56 -7.73 -16.32 -2.36
N ASN A 57 -7.55 -16.51 -1.06
CA ASN A 57 -7.74 -17.80 -0.41
C ASN A 57 -9.20 -18.26 -0.50
N LYS A 58 -10.16 -17.34 -0.33
CA LYS A 58 -11.60 -17.60 -0.54
C LYS A 58 -11.89 -18.05 -1.96
N LYS A 59 -11.25 -17.44 -2.97
CA LYS A 59 -11.40 -17.83 -4.39
C LYS A 59 -10.77 -19.18 -4.72
N ASN A 60 -9.68 -19.56 -4.03
CA ASN A 60 -8.93 -20.79 -4.28
C ASN A 60 -9.41 -21.99 -3.44
N GLY A 61 -10.66 -21.97 -2.94
CA GLY A 61 -11.24 -23.09 -2.20
C GLY A 61 -10.61 -23.34 -0.82
N GLY A 62 -9.96 -22.33 -0.22
CA GLY A 62 -9.44 -22.41 1.14
C GLY A 62 -8.02 -22.98 1.29
N ASN A 63 -7.36 -23.38 0.21
CA ASN A 63 -5.91 -23.67 0.24
C ASN A 63 -5.16 -22.34 0.43
N GLY A 64 -4.83 -22.04 1.69
CA GLY A 64 -4.39 -20.72 2.12
C GLY A 64 -2.98 -20.37 1.66
N CYS A 65 -2.84 -19.28 0.90
CA CYS A 65 -1.61 -18.55 0.76
C CYS A 65 -1.35 -17.71 2.02
N TYR A 66 -0.08 -17.54 2.34
CA TYR A 66 0.42 -16.61 3.33
C TYR A 66 1.20 -15.48 2.64
N GLY A 67 1.20 -14.30 3.25
CA GLY A 67 1.92 -13.13 2.80
C GLY A 67 3.21 -12.90 3.59
N LEU A 68 4.19 -12.29 2.92
CA LEU A 68 5.39 -11.75 3.55
C LEU A 68 5.46 -10.25 3.24
N LEU A 69 5.79 -9.45 4.25
CA LEU A 69 6.10 -8.03 4.08
C LEU A 69 7.60 -7.88 3.94
N ILE A 70 8.03 -7.22 2.86
CA ILE A 70 9.45 -6.90 2.60
C ILE A 70 9.59 -5.38 2.61
N TYR A 71 10.48 -4.87 3.45
CA TYR A 71 10.68 -3.44 3.69
C TYR A 71 12.12 -3.03 3.46
N ASP A 72 12.33 -1.79 3.03
CA ASP A 72 13.68 -1.22 3.04
C ASP A 72 14.18 -1.09 4.47
N ASN A 73 15.45 -1.43 4.68
CA ASN A 73 16.07 -1.38 5.99
C ASN A 73 16.44 0.05 6.35
N ASN A 74 15.55 0.72 7.06
CA ASN A 74 15.88 1.91 7.83
C ASN A 74 15.88 1.56 9.32
N VAL A 75 17.06 1.53 9.94
CA VAL A 75 17.27 1.09 11.33
C VAL A 75 16.35 1.83 12.32
N THR A 76 16.05 3.11 12.07
CA THR A 76 15.17 3.93 12.92
C THR A 76 13.71 3.51 12.83
N VAL A 77 13.28 3.02 11.67
CA VAL A 77 11.88 2.66 11.39
C VAL A 77 11.63 1.18 11.62
N ALA A 78 12.65 0.33 11.44
CA ALA A 78 12.54 -1.13 11.52
C ALA A 78 11.97 -1.60 12.87
N LYS A 79 12.49 -1.07 13.98
CA LYS A 79 11.98 -1.42 15.32
C LYS A 79 10.50 -1.03 15.46
N LYS A 80 10.13 0.17 15.00
CA LYS A 80 8.76 0.68 15.10
C LYS A 80 7.79 -0.20 14.29
N HIS A 81 8.11 -0.53 13.05
CA HIS A 81 7.26 -1.40 12.20
C HIS A 81 7.18 -2.83 12.73
N THR A 82 8.27 -3.37 13.28
CA THR A 82 8.25 -4.66 13.99
C THR A 82 7.32 -4.64 15.19
N ASP A 83 7.43 -3.64 16.07
CA ASP A 83 6.57 -3.49 17.25
C ASP A 83 5.09 -3.34 16.84
N MET A 84 4.82 -2.60 15.75
CA MET A 84 3.48 -2.48 15.18
C MET A 84 2.92 -3.83 14.70
N MET A 85 3.69 -4.62 13.95
CA MET A 85 3.24 -5.94 13.50
C MET A 85 2.99 -6.90 14.66
N HIS A 86 3.81 -6.85 15.73
CA HIS A 86 3.53 -7.62 16.94
C HIS A 86 2.18 -7.23 17.56
N ARG A 87 1.86 -5.94 17.62
CA ARG A 87 0.54 -5.46 18.10
C ARG A 87 -0.58 -5.92 17.17
N PHE A 88 -0.41 -5.79 15.86
CA PHE A 88 -1.42 -6.18 14.87
C PHE A 88 -1.71 -7.68 14.89
N ARG A 89 -0.70 -8.53 15.09
CA ARG A 89 -0.90 -9.97 15.24
C ARG A 89 -1.61 -10.34 16.54
N LYS A 90 -1.32 -9.63 17.62
CA LYS A 90 -1.95 -9.88 18.94
C LYS A 90 -3.41 -9.44 18.98
N ASN A 91 -3.71 -8.26 18.42
CA ASN A 91 -4.97 -7.57 18.63
C ASN A 91 -5.80 -7.37 17.34
N GLY A 92 -5.25 -7.66 16.17
CA GLY A 92 -5.75 -7.15 14.89
C GLY A 92 -5.34 -5.68 14.66
N THR A 93 -5.70 -5.16 13.49
CA THR A 93 -5.77 -3.71 13.21
C THR A 93 -7.16 -3.18 13.57
N LEU A 94 -7.41 -1.88 13.43
CA LEU A 94 -8.75 -1.33 13.55
C LEU A 94 -9.74 -1.96 12.54
N TRP A 95 -9.21 -2.53 11.46
CA TRP A 95 -9.98 -2.94 10.29
C TRP A 95 -10.08 -4.45 10.10
N THR A 96 -9.09 -5.23 10.56
CA THR A 96 -9.04 -6.68 10.31
C THR A 96 -8.13 -7.41 11.28
N LYS A 97 -8.37 -8.71 11.49
CA LYS A 97 -7.38 -9.60 12.12
C LYS A 97 -6.25 -9.87 11.12
N ILE A 98 -5.02 -10.05 11.60
CA ILE A 98 -3.85 -10.35 10.79
C ILE A 98 -3.47 -11.82 11.01
N ASP A 99 -4.03 -12.70 10.17
CA ASP A 99 -3.88 -14.15 10.30
C ASP A 99 -3.02 -14.75 9.16
N ARG A 100 -2.87 -14.03 8.04
CA ARG A 100 -2.25 -14.51 6.81
C ARG A 100 -0.91 -13.88 6.49
N ILE A 101 -0.54 -12.76 7.13
CA ILE A 101 0.81 -12.20 7.02
C ILE A 101 1.73 -12.89 8.04
N ILE A 102 2.83 -13.47 7.56
CA ILE A 102 3.80 -14.20 8.39
C ILE A 102 4.65 -13.21 9.16
N GLU A 103 4.75 -13.44 10.47
CA GLU A 103 5.75 -12.87 11.37
C GLU A 103 5.85 -11.33 11.36
N THR A 104 7.05 -10.79 11.25
CA THR A 104 7.41 -9.37 11.25
C THR A 104 7.97 -9.02 9.87
N PRO A 105 8.08 -7.74 9.50
CA PRO A 105 8.59 -7.36 8.18
C PRO A 105 10.04 -7.84 7.98
N LEU A 106 10.32 -8.40 6.81
CA LEU A 106 11.68 -8.72 6.36
C LEU A 106 12.34 -7.45 5.85
N PHE A 107 13.38 -6.97 6.54
CA PHE A 107 14.12 -5.78 6.12
C PHE A 107 15.26 -6.14 5.16
N VAL A 108 15.32 -5.47 4.02
CA VAL A 108 16.30 -5.70 2.95
C VAL A 108 17.03 -4.40 2.61
N ASN A 109 18.21 -4.50 2.00
CA ASN A 109 18.91 -3.33 1.47
C ASN A 109 18.30 -2.93 0.11
N SER A 110 17.75 -1.72 0.02
CA SER A 110 17.15 -1.17 -1.22
C SER A 110 18.09 -1.10 -2.42
N ASP A 111 19.41 -0.92 -2.21
CA ASP A 111 20.40 -0.92 -3.30
C ASP A 111 20.51 -2.29 -3.97
N LEU A 112 20.23 -3.36 -3.22
CA LEU A 112 20.33 -4.74 -3.67
C LEU A 112 19.00 -5.32 -4.17
N THR A 113 17.88 -4.60 -3.95
CA THR A 113 16.54 -5.16 -4.14
C THR A 113 15.71 -4.34 -5.12
N LYS A 114 15.72 -4.74 -6.41
CA LYS A 114 14.99 -4.06 -7.50
C LYS A 114 13.49 -3.88 -7.21
N MET A 115 12.85 -4.78 -6.47
CA MET A 115 11.42 -4.67 -6.14
C MET A 115 11.11 -3.48 -5.21
N ILE A 116 12.04 -3.13 -4.31
CA ILE A 116 11.89 -1.94 -3.45
C ILE A 116 11.96 -0.67 -4.31
N GLN A 117 12.91 -0.61 -5.25
CA GLN A 117 13.01 0.52 -6.19
C GLN A 117 11.74 0.68 -7.05
N ILE A 118 11.09 -0.43 -7.43
CA ILE A 118 9.79 -0.36 -8.12
C ILE A 118 8.69 0.21 -7.22
N ALA A 119 8.68 -0.15 -5.93
CA ALA A 119 7.77 0.45 -4.96
C ALA A 119 8.02 1.96 -4.81
N ASP A 120 9.28 2.42 -4.82
CA ASP A 120 9.63 3.84 -4.80
C ASP A 120 9.13 4.58 -6.03
N VAL A 121 9.24 3.98 -7.23
CA VAL A 121 8.65 4.55 -8.46
C VAL A 121 7.14 4.68 -8.34
N CYS A 122 6.47 3.71 -7.72
CA CYS A 122 5.02 3.77 -7.51
C CYS A 122 4.64 4.89 -6.53
N ALA A 123 5.35 4.99 -5.40
CA ALA A 123 5.16 6.06 -4.42
C ALA A 123 5.42 7.45 -5.03
N TYR A 124 6.52 7.58 -5.78
CA TYR A 124 6.87 8.79 -6.52
C TYR A 124 5.75 9.18 -7.49
N SER A 125 5.23 8.23 -8.27
CA SER A 125 4.16 8.49 -9.23
C SER A 125 2.86 8.96 -8.56
N LEU A 126 2.46 8.35 -7.45
CA LEU A 126 1.27 8.76 -6.71
C LEU A 126 1.42 10.18 -6.16
N ARG A 127 2.60 10.48 -5.59
CA ARG A 127 2.92 11.81 -5.08
C ARG A 127 2.89 12.86 -6.18
N ARG A 128 3.54 12.62 -7.34
CA ARG A 128 3.56 13.57 -8.46
C ARG A 128 2.17 13.90 -8.97
N TYR A 129 1.30 12.89 -9.05
CA TYR A 129 -0.11 13.09 -9.41
C TYR A 129 -0.86 13.94 -8.38
N LEU A 130 -0.75 13.61 -7.09
CA LEU A 130 -1.49 14.32 -6.04
C LEU A 130 -1.01 15.76 -5.83
N GLU A 131 0.30 16.01 -5.95
CA GLU A 131 0.88 17.33 -5.73
C GLU A 131 0.87 18.22 -6.99
N ASN A 132 1.05 17.63 -8.19
CA ASN A 132 1.29 18.39 -9.42
C ASN A 132 0.31 18.06 -10.55
N GLY A 133 -0.66 17.15 -10.34
CA GLY A 133 -1.60 16.74 -11.38
C GLY A 133 -0.98 15.91 -12.50
N GLU A 134 0.24 15.39 -12.33
CA GLU A 134 0.92 14.60 -13.36
C GLU A 134 0.29 13.23 -13.55
N GLU A 135 -0.44 13.04 -14.65
CA GLU A 135 -1.21 11.81 -14.85
C GLU A 135 -0.47 10.70 -15.59
N GLU A 136 0.59 11.00 -16.35
CA GLU A 136 1.17 10.05 -17.31
C GLU A 136 1.70 8.78 -16.63
N LEU A 137 2.56 8.94 -15.62
CA LEU A 137 3.09 7.82 -14.84
C LEU A 137 2.01 7.20 -13.95
N PHE A 138 1.16 8.06 -13.37
CA PHE A 138 0.06 7.64 -12.49
C PHE A 138 -0.91 6.71 -13.20
N ASN A 139 -1.35 7.06 -14.41
CA ASN A 139 -2.26 6.24 -15.21
C ASN A 139 -1.62 4.88 -15.57
N CYS A 140 -0.29 4.75 -15.58
CA CYS A 140 0.39 3.48 -15.78
C CYS A 140 0.30 2.60 -14.53
N ILE A 141 0.74 3.11 -13.38
CA ILE A 141 0.79 2.31 -12.13
C ILE A 141 -0.61 2.07 -11.53
N PHE A 142 -1.53 3.03 -11.64
CA PHE A 142 -2.85 2.97 -11.02
C PHE A 142 -3.74 1.89 -11.67
N LYS A 143 -3.44 1.48 -12.91
CA LYS A 143 -4.04 0.29 -13.52
C LYS A 143 -3.84 -0.98 -12.69
N ARG A 144 -2.81 -1.03 -11.84
CA ARG A 144 -2.50 -2.15 -10.94
C ARG A 144 -3.10 -1.98 -9.54
N ALA A 145 -3.73 -0.85 -9.22
CA ALA A 145 -4.45 -0.68 -7.96
C ALA A 145 -5.43 -1.84 -7.78
N ASP A 146 -5.33 -2.51 -6.63
CA ASP A 146 -6.19 -3.64 -6.31
C ASP A 146 -7.66 -3.23 -6.37
N SER A 147 -8.50 -4.13 -6.89
CA SER A 147 -9.89 -3.83 -7.18
C SER A 147 -10.82 -4.97 -6.82
N LYS A 148 -12.01 -4.61 -6.38
CA LYS A 148 -13.13 -5.55 -6.20
C LYS A 148 -13.67 -6.01 -7.55
N ALA A 149 -14.54 -7.02 -7.52
CA ALA A 149 -15.18 -7.57 -8.72
C ALA A 149 -16.07 -6.55 -9.46
N ASP A 150 -16.61 -5.57 -8.74
CA ASP A 150 -17.40 -4.45 -9.27
C ASP A 150 -16.55 -3.34 -9.90
N GLY A 151 -15.21 -3.49 -9.93
CA GLY A 151 -14.28 -2.52 -10.51
C GLY A 151 -13.78 -1.45 -9.53
N LYS A 152 -14.35 -1.36 -8.32
CA LYS A 152 -13.98 -0.37 -7.29
C LYS A 152 -12.53 -0.56 -6.84
N LYS A 153 -11.72 0.50 -6.87
CA LYS A 153 -10.28 0.50 -6.57
C LYS A 153 -10.03 0.60 -5.07
N VAL A 154 -9.78 -0.53 -4.42
CA VAL A 154 -9.57 -0.59 -2.97
C VAL A 154 -8.11 -0.58 -2.55
N GLY A 155 -7.19 -0.83 -3.49
CA GLY A 155 -5.76 -0.91 -3.20
C GLY A 155 -5.12 0.42 -2.83
N VAL A 156 -5.60 1.53 -3.38
CA VAL A 156 -5.00 2.86 -3.18
C VAL A 156 -5.99 3.79 -2.53
N ARG A 157 -5.59 4.42 -1.42
CA ARG A 157 -6.42 5.38 -0.68
C ARG A 157 -5.76 6.74 -0.60
N HIS A 158 -6.57 7.79 -0.71
CA HIS A 158 -6.17 9.17 -0.48
C HIS A 158 -6.92 9.71 0.74
N PHE A 159 -6.22 9.83 1.87
CA PHE A 159 -6.71 10.49 3.08
C PHE A 159 -6.59 12.00 2.90
N THR A 160 -7.73 12.68 2.74
CA THR A 160 -7.80 14.12 2.50
C THR A 160 -9.18 14.65 2.92
N LYS A 161 -9.48 15.92 2.60
CA LYS A 161 -10.79 16.54 2.81
C LYS A 161 -11.94 15.71 2.21
N SER A 162 -13.09 15.80 2.86
CA SER A 162 -14.33 15.22 2.33
C SER A 162 -14.67 15.77 0.95
N GLY A 163 -15.16 14.91 0.06
CA GLY A 163 -15.59 15.29 -1.28
C GLY A 163 -14.48 15.52 -2.30
N CYS A 164 -13.23 15.12 -2.03
CA CYS A 164 -12.15 15.18 -3.01
C CYS A 164 -12.52 14.48 -4.34
N LYS A 165 -12.17 15.12 -5.46
CA LYS A 165 -12.53 14.69 -6.82
C LYS A 165 -11.34 14.15 -7.62
N CYS A 166 -10.22 13.82 -6.97
CA CYS A 166 -9.12 13.17 -7.68
C CYS A 166 -9.51 11.74 -8.09
N LYS A 167 -8.91 11.20 -9.16
CA LYS A 167 -9.14 9.84 -9.67
C LYS A 167 -9.10 8.75 -8.58
N ILE A 168 -8.15 8.83 -7.64
CA ILE A 168 -8.09 7.89 -6.51
C ILE A 168 -9.40 7.93 -5.72
N CYS A 169 -9.87 9.11 -5.29
CA CYS A 169 -11.09 9.24 -4.49
C CYS A 169 -12.37 8.92 -5.26
N LEU A 170 -12.40 9.17 -6.57
CA LEU A 170 -13.56 8.88 -7.43
C LEU A 170 -13.71 7.39 -7.73
N GLU A 171 -12.59 6.67 -7.84
CA GLU A 171 -12.58 5.24 -8.13
C GLU A 171 -12.51 4.36 -6.87
N HIS A 172 -12.25 4.93 -5.68
CA HIS A 172 -12.13 4.19 -4.41
C HIS A 172 -13.46 3.74 -3.85
#